data_AF-A0A2A5ETS1-F1
#
_entry.id   AF-A0A2A5ETS1-F1
#
_cell.length_a   1.000
_cell.length_b   1.000
_cell.length_c   1.000
_cell.angle_alpha   90.00
_cell.angle_beta   90.00
_cell.angle_gamma   90.00
#
_symmetry.space_group_name_H-M   'P 1'
#
loop_
_entity.id
_entity.type
_entity.pdbx_description
1 polymer ?
#
loop_
_entity_poly.entity_id
_entity_poly.type
_entity_poly.pdbx_seq_one_letter_code
_entity_poly.pdbx_strand_id
1 'polypeptide(L)' 'MPNTFPPRNIGLTAVEVTTMLQNLGFNWLDVEFVLELSPHHSSSGQTYYPLYHLQRFINRAYWLAEEPLDEALPTAA' A
#
# COMPACT_ATOMS: atom_id res chain seq x y z
N MET A 1 -5.76 15.72 -25.50
CA MET A 1 -6.79 15.53 -24.46
C MET A 1 -6.15 15.89 -23.12
N PRO A 2 -6.76 16.72 -22.27
CA PRO A 2 -6.15 17.00 -20.98
C PRO A 2 -6.25 15.74 -20.12
N ASN A 3 -5.10 15.17 -19.75
CA ASN A 3 -5.00 14.14 -18.73
C ASN A 3 -5.43 14.78 -17.40
N THR A 4 -6.71 14.63 -17.05
CA THR A 4 -7.23 14.96 -15.72
C THR A 4 -6.70 13.92 -14.75
N PHE A 5 -5.46 14.11 -14.30
CA PHE A 5 -4.99 13.45 -13.09
C PHE A 5 -5.91 13.90 -11.95
N PRO A 6 -6.43 12.97 -11.12
CA PRO A 6 -7.24 13.35 -9.96
C PRO A 6 -6.44 14.33 -9.08
N PRO A 7 -7.10 15.28 -8.41
CA PRO A 7 -6.41 16.33 -7.67
C PRO A 7 -5.43 15.70 -6.68
N ARG A 8 -4.22 16.28 -6.59
CA ARG A 8 -3.07 15.83 -5.78
C ARG A 8 -3.33 15.70 -4.26
N ASN A 9 -4.57 15.87 -3.80
CA ASN A 9 -4.99 15.91 -2.40
C ASN A 9 -6.17 14.97 -2.06
N ILE A 10 -6.53 14.00 -2.90
CA ILE A 10 -7.50 12.96 -2.50
C ILE A 10 -6.73 11.90 -1.72
N GLY A 11 -6.87 11.92 -0.39
CA GLY A 11 -6.47 10.80 0.47
C GLY A 11 -7.63 9.81 0.58
N LEU A 12 -7.31 8.51 0.61
CA LEU A 12 -8.28 7.47 0.92
C LEU A 12 -8.28 7.23 2.43
N THR A 13 -9.44 6.96 3.00
CA THR A 13 -9.56 6.47 4.38
C THR A 13 -9.05 5.04 4.50
N ALA A 14 -8.71 4.59 5.71
CA ALA A 14 -8.32 3.19 5.95
C ALA A 14 -9.33 2.18 5.40
N VAL A 15 -10.63 2.44 5.54
CA VAL A 15 -11.69 1.57 5.03
C VAL A 15 -11.66 1.50 3.50
N GLU A 16 -11.52 2.64 2.82
CA GLU A 16 -11.42 2.68 1.36
C GLU A 16 -10.16 1.97 0.85
N VAL A 17 -9.03 2.12 1.53
CA VAL A 17 -7.77 1.41 1.20
C VAL A 17 -7.94 -0.09 1.36
N THR A 18 -8.52 -0.55 2.47
CA THR A 18 -8.81 -1.96 2.71
C THR A 18 -9.68 -2.55 1.59
N THR A 19 -10.79 -1.89 1.25
CA THR A 19 -11.67 -2.35 0.17
C THR A 19 -10.95 -2.38 -1.18
N MET A 20 -10.14 -1.37 -1.48
CA MET A 20 -9.34 -1.33 -2.72
C MET A 20 -8.36 -2.51 -2.78
N LEU A 21 -7.60 -2.78 -1.72
CA LEU A 21 -6.60 -3.84 -1.69
C LEU A 21 -7.23 -5.24 -1.75
N GLN A 22 -8.35 -5.45 -1.05
CA GLN A 22 -9.11 -6.70 -1.13
C GLN A 22 -9.62 -6.96 -2.55
N ASN A 23 -10.09 -5.93 -3.25
CA ASN A 23 -10.49 -6.05 -4.66
C ASN A 23 -9.32 -6.33 -5.62
N LEU A 24 -8.09 -5.99 -5.22
CA LEU A 24 -6.86 -6.33 -5.95
C LEU A 24 -6.33 -7.73 -5.60
N GLY A 25 -6.97 -8.47 -4.68
CA GLY A 25 -6.58 -9.82 -4.29
C GLY A 25 -5.52 -9.91 -3.21
N PHE A 26 -5.20 -8.79 -2.53
CA PHE A 26 -4.30 -8.80 -1.38
C PHE A 26 -4.91 -9.62 -0.25
N ASN A 27 -4.09 -10.43 0.42
CA ASN A 27 -4.56 -11.18 1.58
C ASN A 27 -4.65 -10.25 2.81
N TRP A 28 -5.26 -10.74 3.90
CA TRP A 28 -5.44 -9.94 5.12
C TRP A 28 -4.14 -9.37 5.69
N LEU A 29 -3.07 -10.17 5.72
CA LEU A 29 -1.77 -9.77 6.26
C LEU A 29 -1.13 -8.69 5.38
N ASP A 30 -1.21 -8.81 4.06
CA ASP A 30 -0.68 -7.79 3.15
C ASP A 30 -1.43 -6.46 3.33
N VAL A 31 -2.74 -6.51 3.56
CA VAL A 31 -3.56 -5.33 3.84
C VAL A 31 -3.10 -4.65 5.14
N GLU A 32 -2.91 -5.40 6.22
CA GLU A 32 -2.38 -4.85 7.48
C GLU A 32 -1.03 -4.17 7.27
N PHE A 33 -0.10 -4.82 6.56
CA PHE A 33 1.21 -4.24 6.27
C PHE A 33 1.12 -2.94 5.46
N VAL A 34 0.27 -2.89 4.44
CA VAL A 34 0.09 -1.66 3.65
C VAL A 34 -0.49 -0.54 4.52
N LEU A 35 -1.47 -0.83 5.37
CA LEU A 35 -2.06 0.18 6.26
C LEU A 35 -1.05 0.68 7.30
N GLU A 36 -0.23 -0.20 7.86
CA GLU A 36 0.74 0.17 8.90
C GLU A 36 1.94 0.95 8.33
N LEU A 37 2.45 0.54 7.17
CA LEU A 37 3.74 1.02 6.65
C LEU A 37 3.63 2.09 5.56
N SER A 38 2.48 2.21 4.89
CA SER A 38 2.33 3.25 3.86
C SER A 38 2.23 4.64 4.51
N PRO A 39 2.76 5.70 3.84
CA PRO A 39 2.65 7.05 4.36
C PRO A 39 1.19 7.46 4.57
N HIS A 40 0.85 7.88 5.79
CA HIS A 40 -0.49 8.28 6.17
C HIS A 40 -0.45 9.47 7.13
N HIS A 41 -1.61 10.11 7.32
CA HIS A 41 -1.79 11.16 8.31
C HIS A 41 -3.16 11.03 8.97
N SER A 42 -3.24 11.46 10.22
CA SER A 42 -4.50 11.48 10.97
C SER A 42 -5.14 12.86 10.90
N SER A 43 -6.42 12.92 10.56
CA SER A 43 -7.22 14.14 10.53
C SER A 43 -8.63 13.83 11.04
N SER A 44 -9.14 14.64 11.98
CA SER A 44 -10.49 14.48 12.55
C SER A 44 -10.81 13.06 13.05
N GLY A 45 -9.83 12.36 13.62
CA GLY A 45 -9.99 10.98 14.13
C GLY A 45 -10.02 9.88 13.05
N GLN A 46 -9.75 10.22 11.79
CA GLN A 46 -9.63 9.26 10.70
C GLN A 46 -8.20 9.25 10.15
N THR A 47 -7.74 8.08 9.70
CA THR A 47 -6.47 7.91 9.01
C THR A 47 -6.66 8.03 7.51
N TYR A 48 -5.88 8.91 6.88
CA TYR A 48 -5.91 9.19 5.46
C TYR A 48 -4.58 8.82 4.81
N TYR A 49 -4.68 8.14 3.66
CA TYR A 49 -3.59 7.65 2.84
C TYR A 49 -3.54 8.47 1.55
N PRO A 50 -2.55 9.36 1.37
CA PRO A 50 -2.43 10.15 0.15
C PRO A 50 -2.27 9.22 -1.08
N LEU A 51 -3.19 9.30 -2.03
CA LEU A 51 -3.31 8.34 -3.12
C LEU A 51 -2.00 8.12 -3.89
N TYR A 52 -1.27 9.19 -4.20
CA TYR A 52 0.02 9.12 -4.91
C TYR A 52 1.06 8.30 -4.14
N HIS A 53 1.16 8.50 -2.82
CA HIS A 53 2.12 7.79 -1.98
C HIS A 53 1.70 6.33 -1.79
N LEU A 54 0.40 6.09 -1.58
CA LEU A 54 -0.16 4.76 -1.45
C LEU A 54 0.05 3.92 -2.71
N GLN A 55 -0.28 4.45 -3.90
CA GLN A 55 -0.07 3.75 -5.17
C GLN A 55 1.41 3.39 -5.40
N ARG A 56 2.33 4.30 -5.09
CA ARG A 56 3.77 4.01 -5.18
C ARG A 56 4.22 2.96 -4.19
N PHE A 57 3.65 2.94 -2.98
CA PHE A 57 3.95 1.94 -1.97
C PHE A 57 3.47 0.56 -2.41
N ILE A 58 2.21 0.44 -2.81
CA ILE A 58 1.60 -0.82 -3.27
C ILE A 58 2.38 -1.39 -4.45
N ASN A 59 2.71 -0.57 -5.46
CA ASN A 59 3.51 -1.03 -6.60
C ASN A 59 4.86 -1.58 -6.15
N ARG A 60 5.54 -0.92 -5.20
CA ARG A 60 6.83 -1.42 -4.68
C ARG A 60 6.67 -2.70 -3.87
N ALA A 61 5.63 -2.80 -3.04
CA ALA A 61 5.33 -3.99 -2.26
C ALA A 61 5.03 -5.19 -3.17
N TYR A 62 4.26 -4.96 -4.24
CA TYR A 62 3.96 -5.96 -5.26
C TYR A 62 5.24 -6.45 -5.96
N TRP A 63 6.11 -5.52 -6.41
CA TRP A 63 7.40 -5.88 -7.01
C TRP A 63 8.31 -6.66 -6.05
N LEU A 64 8.34 -6.31 -4.76
CA LEU A 64 9.13 -7.04 -3.76
C LEU A 64 8.55 -8.43 -3.43
N ALA A 65 7.24 -8.61 -3.56
CA ALA A 65 6.59 -9.90 -3.34
C ALA A 65 6.74 -10.86 -4.54
N GLU A 66 6.89 -10.33 -5.76
CA GLU A 66 7.19 -11.15 -6.95
C GLU A 66 8.66 -11.58 -7.05
N GLU A 67 9.57 -10.86 -6.38
CA GLU A 67 10.95 -11.30 -6.24
C GLU A 67 11.01 -12.49 -5.26
N PRO A 68 11.46 -13.68 -5.70
CA PRO A 68 11.66 -14.79 -4.78
C PRO A 68 12.70 -14.35 -3.73
N LEU A 69 12.33 -14.43 -2.45
CA LEU A 69 13.31 -14.33 -1.39
C LEU A 69 14.24 -15.53 -1.52
N ASP A 70 15.49 -15.29 -1.91
CA ASP A 70 16.53 -16.28 -1.71
C ASP A 70 16.52 -16.63 -0.22
N GLU A 71 16.00 -17.81 0.12
CA GLU A 71 16.22 -18.40 1.43
C GLU A 71 17.72 -18.59 1.56
N ALA A 72 18.41 -17.56 2.06
CA ALA A 72 19.76 -17.68 2.53
C ALA A 72 19.69 -18.67 3.69
N LEU A 73 19.83 -19.96 3.36
CA LEU A 73 20.06 -21.02 4.32
C LEU A 73 21.12 -20.49 5.27
N PRO A 74 20.87 -20.44 6.59
CA PRO A 74 21.91 -20.04 7.52
C PRO A 74 23.08 -20.98 7.26
N THR A 75 24.19 -20.45 6.73
CA THR A 75 25.45 -21.17 6.69
C THR A 75 25.83 -21.40 8.13
N ALA A 76 25.48 -22.58 8.64
CA ALA A 76 25.87 -23.06 9.94
C ALA A 76 27.40 -22.93 10.02
N ALA A 77 27.86 -22.11 10.96
CA ALA A 77 29.27 -21.92 11.31
C ALA A 77 29.77 -23.05 12.21
#